data_AF-A0A2D0KEM7-F1
#
_entry.id   AF-A0A2D0KEM7-F1
#
_cell.length_a   1.000
_cell.length_b   1.000
_cell.length_c   1.000
_cell.angle_alpha   90.00
_cell.angle_beta   90.00
_cell.angle_gamma   90.00
#
_symmetry.space_group_name_H-M   'P 1'
#
loop_
_entity.id
_entity.type
_entity.pdbx_description
1 polymer ?
#
loop_
_entity_poly.entity_id
_entity_poly.type
_entity_poly.pdbx_seq_one_letter_code
_entity_poly.pdbx_strand_id
1 'polypeptide(L)'
;MIRGIRNHNPGNIDHNPKNKWQGQLPHNPKIEKRFCRFESPEYGIRALMKLLTNYHKGGHNSVSKIINRWAPNIENNTSAYIKGVATRPCQD
;
A
#
# COMPACT_ATOMS: atom_id res chain seq x y z
N MET A 1 -17.07 -6.17 -5.80
CA MET A 1 -15.64 -5.94 -6.11
C MET A 1 -14.95 -5.31 -4.91
N ILE A 2 -13.78 -5.80 -4.51
CA ILE A 2 -13.04 -5.22 -3.37
C ILE A 2 -12.52 -3.82 -3.70
N ARG A 3 -12.42 -2.94 -2.69
CA ARG A 3 -12.05 -1.52 -2.85
C ARG A 3 -10.77 -1.30 -3.66
N GLY A 4 -9.73 -2.11 -3.41
CA GLY A 4 -8.44 -1.97 -4.09
C GLY A 4 -8.54 -2.17 -5.60
N ILE A 5 -9.40 -3.10 -6.06
CA ILE A 5 -9.63 -3.31 -7.50
C ILE A 5 -10.42 -2.13 -8.07
N ARG A 6 -11.54 -1.73 -7.43
CA ARG A 6 -12.38 -0.61 -7.86
C ARG A 6 -11.60 0.71 -7.98
N ASN A 7 -10.70 0.97 -7.03
CA ASN A 7 -9.92 2.20 -6.98
C ASN A 7 -8.63 2.13 -7.79
N HIS A 8 -8.32 0.98 -8.43
CA HIS A 8 -7.01 0.69 -9.02
C HIS A 8 -5.86 0.95 -8.03
N ASN A 9 -6.08 0.67 -6.75
CA ASN A 9 -5.16 0.95 -5.64
C ASN A 9 -4.96 -0.33 -4.82
N PRO A 10 -4.16 -1.29 -5.31
CA PRO A 10 -3.94 -2.57 -4.62
C PRO A 10 -3.25 -2.40 -3.26
N GLY A 11 -2.53 -1.31 -3.04
CA GLY A 11 -1.89 -1.01 -1.76
C GLY A 11 -2.85 -0.45 -0.68
N ASN A 12 -4.05 0.02 -1.03
CA ASN A 12 -4.81 0.94 -0.18
C ASN A 12 -3.95 2.15 0.26
N ILE A 13 -3.23 2.76 -0.68
CA ILE A 13 -2.43 3.96 -0.42
C ILE A 13 -3.38 5.09 -0.01
N ASP A 14 -3.14 5.68 1.16
CA ASP A 14 -3.90 6.83 1.67
C ASP A 14 -3.69 8.06 0.77
N HIS A 15 -4.77 8.81 0.55
CA HIS A 15 -4.70 10.09 -0.12
C HIS A 15 -3.95 11.10 0.75
N ASN A 16 -2.95 11.75 0.16
CA ASN A 16 -2.25 12.87 0.77
C ASN A 16 -2.07 13.96 -0.29
N PRO A 17 -2.53 15.20 -0.06
CA PRO A 17 -2.45 16.27 -1.05
C PRO A 17 -1.00 16.62 -1.46
N LYS A 18 -0.01 16.29 -0.63
CA LYS A 18 1.43 16.47 -0.91
C LYS A 18 1.99 15.41 -1.85
N ASN A 19 1.36 14.23 -1.94
CA ASN A 19 1.79 13.17 -2.83
C ASN A 19 1.15 13.37 -4.20
N LYS A 20 1.98 13.52 -5.24
CA LYS A 20 1.55 13.65 -6.64
C LYS A 20 1.90 12.39 -7.40
N TRP A 21 1.12 11.33 -7.20
CA TRP A 21 1.32 10.11 -7.96
C TRP A 21 0.87 10.31 -9.40
N GLN A 22 1.73 10.01 -10.39
CA GLN A 22 1.28 10.01 -11.80
C GLN A 22 0.16 8.96 -11.99
N GLY A 23 -0.88 9.36 -12.74
CA GLY A 23 -2.10 8.60 -12.98
C GLY A 23 -3.08 8.60 -11.81
N GLN A 24 -2.84 9.38 -10.75
CA GLN A 24 -3.80 9.55 -9.66
C GLN A 24 -4.94 10.48 -10.09
N LEU A 25 -6.16 9.98 -9.95
CA LEU A 25 -7.36 10.77 -10.19
C LEU A 25 -7.54 11.86 -9.11
N PRO A 26 -8.20 12.99 -9.44
CA PRO A 26 -8.56 13.99 -8.46
C PRO A 26 -9.28 13.37 -7.25
N HIS A 27 -8.89 13.84 -6.06
CA HIS A 27 -9.53 13.39 -4.84
C HIS A 27 -11.00 13.82 -4.84
N ASN A 28 -11.89 12.86 -4.60
CA ASN A 28 -13.32 13.11 -4.50
C ASN A 28 -13.87 12.33 -3.29
N PRO A 29 -14.08 13.00 -2.14
CA PRO A 29 -14.58 12.37 -0.92
C PRO A 29 -15.98 11.75 -1.06
N LYS A 30 -16.76 12.16 -2.07
CA LYS A 30 -18.06 11.54 -2.36
C LYS A 30 -17.92 10.14 -2.97
N ILE A 31 -16.77 9.82 -3.56
CA ILE A 31 -16.50 8.52 -4.18
C ILE A 31 -15.54 7.68 -3.30
N GLU A 32 -14.45 8.29 -2.84
CA GLU A 32 -13.48 7.64 -1.94
C GLU A 32 -12.93 8.67 -0.96
N LYS A 33 -13.22 8.47 0.34
CA LYS A 33 -12.90 9.42 1.40
C LYS A 33 -11.44 9.39 1.82
N ARG A 34 -10.82 8.21 1.79
CA ARG A 34 -9.53 8.00 2.45
C ARG A 34 -8.41 7.68 1.47
N PHE A 35 -8.69 6.87 0.46
CA PHE A 35 -7.64 6.29 -0.38
C PHE A 35 -7.46 7.02 -1.72
N CYS A 36 -6.26 6.89 -2.28
CA CYS A 36 -6.01 7.27 -3.68
C CYS A 36 -6.88 6.42 -4.62
N ARG A 37 -7.24 7.02 -5.76
CA ARG A 37 -7.80 6.33 -6.92
C ARG A 37 -6.90 6.59 -8.11
N PHE A 38 -6.73 5.59 -8.98
CA PHE A 38 -5.88 5.68 -10.15
C PHE A 38 -6.65 5.44 -11.43
N GLU A 39 -6.19 6.03 -12.52
CA GLU A 39 -6.76 5.87 -13.86
C GLU A 39 -6.75 4.41 -14.31
N SER A 40 -5.70 3.66 -13.96
CA SER A 40 -5.53 2.25 -14.29
C SER A 40 -4.80 1.47 -13.19
N PRO A 41 -4.94 0.13 -13.13
CA PRO A 41 -4.23 -0.71 -12.16
C PRO A 41 -2.71 -0.54 -12.17
N GLU A 42 -2.11 -0.31 -13.34
CA GLU A 42 -0.67 -0.14 -13.54
C GLU A 42 -0.14 1.06 -12.76
N TYR A 43 -0.89 2.16 -12.72
CA TYR A 43 -0.51 3.33 -11.94
C TYR A 43 -0.56 3.08 -10.44
N GLY A 44 -1.53 2.31 -9.95
CA GLY A 44 -1.62 1.90 -8.55
C GLY A 44 -0.48 0.97 -8.13
N ILE A 45 -0.14 -0.01 -8.98
CA ILE A 45 1.00 -0.90 -8.76
C ILE A 45 2.30 -0.11 -8.73
N ARG A 46 2.50 0.82 -9.67
CA ARG A 46 3.70 1.67 -9.71
C ARG A 46 3.81 2.56 -8.47
N ALA A 47 2.71 3.14 -8.01
CA ALA A 47 2.68 3.93 -6.78
C ALA A 47 3.05 3.09 -5.55
N LEU A 48 2.51 1.87 -5.46
CA LEU A 48 2.85 0.92 -4.40
C LEU A 48 4.35 0.59 -4.41
N MET A 49 4.90 0.24 -5.57
CA MET A 49 6.33 -0.07 -5.69
C MET A 49 7.22 1.12 -5.28
N LYS A 50 6.91 2.33 -5.76
CA LYS A 50 7.63 3.55 -5.35
C LYS A 50 7.59 3.77 -3.84
N LEU A 51 6.42 3.56 -3.22
CA LEU A 51 6.26 3.75 -1.78
C LEU A 51 7.10 2.74 -0.98
N LEU A 52 7.08 1.46 -1.37
CA LEU A 52 7.89 0.41 -0.74
C LEU A 52 9.39 0.66 -0.94
N THR A 53 9.83 1.07 -2.12
CA THR A 53 11.23 1.46 -2.38
C THR A 53 11.66 2.64 -1.49
N ASN A 54 10.78 3.63 -1.29
CA ASN A 54 11.09 4.76 -0.41
C ASN A 54 11.22 4.35 1.05
N TYR A 55 10.38 3.42 1.53
CA TYR A 55 10.50 2.89 2.90
C TYR A 55 11.83 2.17 3.09
N HIS A 56 12.22 1.33 2.12
CA HIS A 56 13.51 0.64 2.12
C HIS A 56 14.68 1.63 2.17
N LYS A 57 14.68 2.66 1.30
CA LYS A 57 15.69 3.73 1.31
C LYS A 57 15.73 4.50 2.65
N GLY A 58 14.60 4.62 3.33
CA GLY A 58 14.49 5.21 4.66
C GLY A 58 14.84 4.27 5.82
N GLY A 59 15.54 3.17 5.59
CA GLY A 59 16.02 2.26 6.64
C GLY A 59 15.03 1.18 7.09
N HIS A 60 13.86 1.07 6.45
CA HIS A 60 12.92 -0.04 6.67
C HIS A 60 13.37 -1.23 5.81
N ASN A 61 14.52 -1.79 6.15
CA ASN A 61 15.24 -2.79 5.38
C ASN A 61 14.85 -4.24 5.67
N SER A 62 13.73 -4.48 6.35
CA SER A 62 13.17 -5.82 6.56
C SER A 62 11.67 -5.82 6.32
N VAL A 63 11.14 -6.99 5.95
CA VAL A 63 9.69 -7.19 5.75
C VAL A 63 8.91 -6.77 7.00
N SER A 64 9.39 -7.10 8.20
CA SER A 64 8.77 -6.68 9.45
C SER A 64 8.76 -5.15 9.62
N LYS A 65 9.87 -4.45 9.31
CA LYS A 65 9.91 -2.97 9.38
C LYS A 65 8.97 -2.33 8.35
N ILE A 66 8.92 -2.86 7.13
CA ILE A 66 8.03 -2.36 6.07
C ILE A 66 6.57 -2.56 6.47
N ILE A 67 6.19 -3.75 6.94
CA ILE A 67 4.83 -4.05 7.39
C ILE A 67 4.44 -3.18 8.58
N ASN A 68 5.30 -3.05 9.60
CA ASN A 68 5.01 -2.19 10.75
C ASN A 68 4.86 -0.71 10.37
N ARG A 69 5.58 -0.24 9.36
CA ARG A 69 5.41 1.12 8.82
C ARG A 69 4.13 1.27 8.00
N TRP A 70 3.78 0.25 7.21
CA TRP A 70 2.64 0.25 6.30
C TRP A 70 1.30 0.06 7.03
N ALA A 71 1.28 -0.80 8.03
CA ALA A 71 0.11 -1.17 8.83
C ALA A 71 0.54 -1.28 10.31
N PRO A 72 0.83 -0.14 10.98
CA PRO A 72 1.15 -0.16 12.40
C PRO A 72 -0.03 -0.74 13.21
N ASN A 73 0.29 -1.46 14.28
CA ASN A 73 -0.68 -2.10 15.20
C ASN A 73 -1.62 -1.06 15.83
N ILE A 74 -2.70 -0.70 15.14
CA ILE A 74 -3.79 0.10 15.71
C ILE A 74 -5.14 -0.61 15.59
N GLU A 75 -5.34 -1.53 14.64
CA GLU A 75 -6.58 -2.35 14.55
C GLU A 75 -6.41 -3.77 13.96
N ASN A 76 -5.18 -4.24 13.68
CA ASN A 76 -4.95 -5.57 13.11
C ASN A 76 -3.93 -6.35 13.93
N ASN A 77 -4.12 -7.67 14.04
CA ASN A 77 -3.17 -8.58 14.68
C ASN A 77 -1.94 -8.78 13.77
N THR A 78 -1.11 -7.75 13.64
CA THR A 78 -0.04 -7.65 12.63
C THR A 78 1.02 -8.73 12.83
N SER A 79 1.16 -9.28 14.04
CA SER A 79 2.03 -10.42 14.35
C SER A 79 1.65 -11.69 13.58
N ALA A 80 0.36 -11.99 13.42
CA ALA A 80 -0.10 -13.15 12.66
C ALA A 80 0.19 -13.03 11.16
N TYR A 81 0.00 -11.83 10.58
CA TYR A 81 0.30 -11.55 9.18
C TYR A 81 1.80 -11.58 8.89
N ILE A 82 2.62 -10.97 9.76
CA ILE A 82 4.09 -11.02 9.66
C ILE A 82 4.57 -12.46 9.68
N LYS A 83 4.03 -13.30 10.57
CA LYS A 83 4.40 -14.72 10.65
C LYS A 83 4.07 -15.43 9.34
N GLY A 84 2.86 -15.26 8.78
CA GLY A 84 2.46 -15.91 7.52
C GLY A 84 3.25 -15.47 6.27
N VAL A 85 3.69 -14.21 6.18
CA VAL A 85 4.49 -13.72 5.04
C VAL A 85 5.98 -14.06 5.20
N ALA A 86 6.52 -14.01 6.42
CA ALA A 86 7.93 -14.30 6.68
C ALA A 86 8.26 -15.82 6.72
N THR A 87 7.25 -16.68 6.89
CA THR A 87 7.43 -18.15 6.93
C THR A 87 7.02 -18.86 5.64
N ARG A 88 7.09 -18.22 4.47
CA ARG A 88 7.12 -19.00 3.21
C ARG A 88 8.56 -19.48 2.98
N PRO A 89 8.91 -20.75 3.27
CA PRO A 89 10.05 -21.35 2.62
C PRO A 89 9.75 -21.39 1.12
N CYS A 90 10.77 -21.19 0.27
CA CYS A 90 10.68 -21.58 -1.13
C CYS A 90 10.17 -23.02 -1.18
N GLN A 91 9.00 -23.24 -1.77
CA GLN A 91 8.66 -24.55 -2.29
C GLN A 91 9.07 -24.50 -3.76
N ASP A 92 10.11 -25.27 -4.06
CA ASP A 92 10.54 -25.61 -5.42
C ASP A 92 9.46 -26.37 -6.18
#